data_AF-H3K259-F1
#
_entry.id   AF-H3K259-F1
#
_cell.length_a   1.000
_cell.length_b   1.000
_cell.length_c   1.000
_cell.angle_alpha   90.00
_cell.angle_beta   90.00
_cell.angle_gamma   90.00
#
_symmetry.space_group_name_H-M   'P 1'
#
loop_
_entity.id
_entity.type
_entity.pdbx_description
1 polymer ?
#
loop_
_entity_poly.entity_id
_entity_poly.type
_entity_poly.pdbx_seq_one_letter_code
_entity_poly.pdbx_strand_id
1 'polypeptide(L)'
;GETKEADGKFFISDNKFSKDRLLPVGPLHPEIAQLIDISGDKMKLVADHTTWPEPHDAIVMRRDIVKTRQVYTLDDFPLATKDPKDCRLERKGNKVTVHLTSQAPVIGNSDTFREFNIKRGDDVTIILTNLDKVEDLTHGFAIPKYN
;
A
#
# COMPACT_ATOMS: atom_id res chain seq x y z
N GLY A 1 11.79 12.70 14.16
CA GLY A 1 13.15 13.05 13.71
C GLY A 1 13.12 14.48 13.28
N GLU A 2 14.25 15.18 13.30
CA GLU A 2 14.29 16.60 12.91
C GLU A 2 13.29 17.49 13.67
N THR A 3 13.07 17.17 14.95
CA THR A 3 12.19 17.94 15.83
C THR A 3 12.97 18.48 17.02
N LYS A 4 12.34 19.32 17.83
CA LYS A 4 12.90 19.78 19.12
C LYS A 4 13.03 18.65 20.15
N GLU A 5 12.48 17.47 19.89
CA GLU A 5 12.48 16.30 20.77
C GLU A 5 13.51 15.24 20.34
N ALA A 6 14.66 15.66 19.79
CA ALA A 6 15.73 14.74 19.43
C ALA A 6 16.23 13.98 20.68
N ASP A 7 16.13 12.65 20.67
CA ASP A 7 16.42 11.81 21.85
C ASP A 7 17.82 11.19 21.86
N GLY A 8 18.58 11.33 20.76
CA GLY A 8 19.97 10.91 20.67
C GLY A 8 20.19 9.40 20.82
N LYS A 9 19.23 8.54 20.43
CA LYS A 9 19.38 7.09 20.59
C LYS A 9 19.94 6.39 19.35
N PHE A 10 19.41 6.72 18.18
CA PHE A 10 19.77 6.06 16.93
C PHE A 10 20.05 7.06 15.82
N PHE A 11 21.00 6.69 14.96
CA PHE A 11 21.31 7.37 13.70
C PHE A 11 21.21 6.34 12.57
N ILE A 12 20.63 6.74 11.44
CA ILE A 12 20.56 5.92 10.23
C ILE A 12 21.49 6.55 9.19
N SER A 13 22.44 5.77 8.70
CA SER A 13 23.32 6.15 7.59
C SER A 13 22.95 5.38 6.33
N ASP A 14 22.35 6.07 5.37
CA ASP A 14 22.00 5.50 4.07
C ASP A 14 23.17 5.60 3.10
N ASN A 15 23.77 4.46 2.77
CA ASN A 15 24.97 4.39 1.94
C ASN A 15 24.63 3.88 0.53
N LYS A 16 25.18 4.57 -0.48
CA LYS A 16 24.90 4.34 -1.91
C LYS A 16 25.55 3.10 -2.50
N PHE A 17 26.47 2.45 -1.78
CA PHE A 17 27.16 1.27 -2.27
C PHE A 17 27.32 0.25 -1.14
N SER A 18 26.59 -0.87 -1.24
CA SER A 18 26.69 -1.98 -0.28
C SER A 18 27.92 -2.86 -0.49
N LYS A 19 28.44 -2.95 -1.72
CA LYS A 19 29.64 -3.73 -2.07
C LYS A 19 29.59 -5.16 -1.51
N ASP A 20 30.52 -5.49 -0.62
CA ASP A 20 30.76 -6.80 -0.02
C ASP A 20 30.01 -7.01 1.31
N ARG A 21 29.17 -6.07 1.73
CA ARG A 21 28.39 -6.16 2.98
C ARG A 21 27.29 -7.22 2.94
N LEU A 22 26.88 -7.63 1.74
CA LEU A 22 25.71 -8.49 1.51
C LEU A 22 26.09 -9.65 0.57
N LEU A 23 25.21 -10.65 0.48
CA LEU A 23 25.36 -11.70 -0.53
C LEU A 23 25.29 -11.09 -1.94
N PRO A 24 26.12 -11.56 -2.89
CA PRO A 24 26.11 -11.04 -4.25
C PRO A 24 24.80 -11.41 -4.97
N VAL A 25 24.17 -10.43 -5.62
CA VAL A 25 22.88 -10.59 -6.34
C VAL A 25 22.96 -10.19 -7.81
N GLY A 26 24.18 -10.16 -8.37
CA GLY A 26 24.45 -9.74 -9.74
C GLY A 26 25.03 -8.33 -9.81
N PRO A 27 25.06 -7.71 -11.01
CA PRO A 27 25.73 -6.42 -11.21
C PRO A 27 25.10 -5.26 -10.44
N LEU A 28 23.78 -5.29 -10.27
CA LEU A 28 23.03 -4.25 -9.57
C LEU A 28 22.84 -4.66 -8.10
N HIS A 29 23.62 -4.02 -7.24
CA HIS A 29 23.57 -4.25 -5.80
C HIS A 29 22.51 -3.33 -5.19
N PRO A 30 21.85 -3.73 -4.08
CA PRO A 30 21.01 -2.82 -3.32
C PRO A 30 21.87 -1.81 -2.54
N GLU A 31 21.28 -0.68 -2.15
CA GLU A 31 21.84 0.22 -1.15
C GLU A 31 21.79 -0.40 0.25
N ILE A 32 22.48 0.23 1.20
CA ILE A 32 22.54 -0.24 2.58
C ILE A 32 22.24 0.88 3.58
N ALA A 33 21.19 0.68 4.37
CA ALA A 33 20.85 1.52 5.51
C ALA A 33 21.49 0.92 6.78
N GLN A 34 22.35 1.70 7.42
CA GLN A 34 23.07 1.28 8.62
C GLN A 34 22.46 1.92 9.86
N LEU A 35 21.95 1.09 10.77
CA LEU A 35 21.47 1.55 12.07
C LEU A 35 22.67 1.62 13.04
N ILE A 36 22.87 2.80 13.59
CA ILE A 36 23.97 3.11 14.50
C ILE A 36 23.38 3.54 15.84
N ASP A 37 23.72 2.83 16.91
CA ASP A 37 23.42 3.23 18.29
C ASP A 37 24.36 4.37 18.70
N ILE A 38 23.76 5.50 19.07
CA ILE A 38 24.45 6.73 19.48
C ILE A 38 24.08 7.15 20.92
N SER A 39 23.50 6.23 21.70
CA SER A 39 23.01 6.50 23.07
C SER A 39 24.10 6.66 24.13
N GLY A 40 25.34 6.28 23.83
CA GLY A 40 26.50 6.45 24.71
C GLY A 40 27.64 7.22 24.05
N ASP A 41 28.78 7.30 24.73
CA ASP A 41 29.92 8.13 24.30
C ASP A 41 30.57 7.70 22.97
N LYS A 42 30.31 6.47 22.51
CA LYS A 42 30.84 5.92 21.26
C LYS A 42 29.73 5.32 20.42
N MET A 43 29.70 5.73 19.15
CA MET A 43 28.81 5.17 18.14
C MET A 43 29.10 3.69 17.93
N LYS A 44 28.05 2.87 17.81
CA LYS A 44 28.15 1.44 17.54
C LYS A 44 27.25 1.09 16.37
N LEU A 45 27.81 0.51 15.31
CA LEU A 45 27.03 -0.11 14.26
C LEU A 45 26.28 -1.32 14.85
N VAL A 46 24.96 -1.33 14.76
CA VAL A 46 24.12 -2.40 15.33
C VAL A 46 23.42 -3.25 14.27
N ALA A 47 23.15 -2.70 13.09
CA ALA A 47 22.57 -3.45 11.99
C ALA A 47 22.85 -2.84 10.62
N ASP A 48 22.93 -3.71 9.62
CA ASP A 48 22.93 -3.40 8.19
C ASP A 48 21.63 -3.93 7.58
N HIS A 49 20.93 -3.12 6.80
CA HIS A 49 19.72 -3.54 6.07
C HIS A 49 19.81 -3.15 4.60
N THR A 50 19.31 -4.04 3.74
CA THR A 50 19.19 -3.76 2.31
C THR A 50 18.09 -2.72 2.08
N THR A 51 18.31 -1.78 1.18
CA THR A 51 17.30 -0.81 0.76
C THR A 51 17.24 -0.71 -0.76
N TRP A 52 16.08 -0.33 -1.30
CA TRP A 52 15.81 -0.28 -2.73
C TRP A 52 14.69 0.73 -3.05
N PRO A 53 14.71 1.44 -4.21
CA PRO A 53 15.76 1.43 -5.22
C PRO A 53 16.96 2.33 -4.95
N GLU A 54 16.83 3.30 -4.04
CA GLU A 54 17.91 4.16 -3.52
C GLU A 54 17.25 5.20 -2.60
N PRO A 55 16.89 4.91 -1.34
CA PRO A 55 16.37 5.96 -0.47
C PRO A 55 17.41 7.07 -0.30
N HIS A 56 16.94 8.32 -0.33
CA HIS A 56 17.79 9.50 -0.19
C HIS A 56 17.82 10.05 1.23
N ASP A 57 16.72 9.88 1.97
CA ASP A 57 16.54 10.42 3.31
C ASP A 57 15.48 9.63 4.07
N ALA A 58 15.52 9.70 5.40
CA ALA A 58 14.61 9.01 6.29
C ALA A 58 14.38 9.77 7.61
N ILE A 59 13.15 9.73 8.12
CA ILE A 59 12.78 10.32 9.40
C ILE A 59 12.33 9.23 10.37
N VAL A 60 12.98 9.15 11.53
CA VAL A 60 12.56 8.27 12.63
C VAL A 60 11.61 9.01 13.54
N MET A 61 10.42 8.49 13.79
CA MET A 61 9.45 9.08 14.73
C MET A 61 9.09 8.08 15.83
N ARG A 62 8.77 8.60 17.02
CA ARG A 62 8.24 7.75 18.09
C ARG A 62 6.88 7.21 17.69
N ARG A 63 6.63 5.95 18.06
CA ARG A 63 5.38 5.24 17.74
C ARG A 63 4.12 5.97 18.20
N ASP A 64 4.20 6.73 19.29
CA ASP A 64 3.04 7.37 19.92
C ASP A 64 2.66 8.71 19.29
N ILE A 65 3.50 9.23 18.39
CA ILE A 65 3.21 10.43 17.61
C ILE A 65 2.22 10.12 16.47
N VAL A 66 2.25 8.89 15.93
CA VAL A 66 1.41 8.49 14.80
C VAL A 66 0.28 7.59 15.30
N LYS A 67 -0.96 7.98 14.99
CA LYS A 67 -2.15 7.15 15.21
C LYS A 67 -2.73 6.75 13.86
N THR A 68 -2.62 5.48 13.52
CA THR A 68 -3.18 4.92 12.28
C THR A 68 -4.63 4.47 12.49
N ARG A 69 -5.36 4.32 11.38
CA ARG A 69 -6.68 3.67 11.34
C ARG A 69 -6.51 2.25 10.78
N GLN A 70 -7.19 1.29 11.39
CA GLN A 70 -7.15 -0.12 10.98
C GLN A 70 -8.08 -0.40 9.79
N VAL A 71 -9.22 0.28 9.73
CA VAL A 71 -10.23 0.16 8.67
C VAL A 71 -10.73 1.55 8.30
N TYR A 72 -10.96 1.78 7.01
CA TYR A 72 -11.54 3.02 6.53
C TYR A 72 -13.05 3.11 6.83
N THR A 73 -13.60 4.32 6.80
CA THR A 73 -15.05 4.52 6.84
C THR A 73 -15.59 4.68 5.42
N LEU A 74 -16.76 4.11 5.12
CA LEU A 74 -17.33 4.24 3.77
C LEU A 74 -17.64 5.69 3.40
N ASP A 75 -17.80 6.58 4.38
CA ASP A 75 -18.04 8.01 4.16
C ASP A 75 -16.77 8.76 3.72
N ASP A 76 -15.58 8.16 3.87
CA ASP A 76 -14.33 8.68 3.30
C ASP A 76 -14.34 8.59 1.74
N PHE A 77 -15.28 7.83 1.15
CA PHE A 77 -15.31 7.52 -0.28
C PHE A 77 -16.67 7.87 -0.93
N PRO A 78 -16.79 9.02 -1.62
CA PRO A 78 -18.06 9.47 -2.21
C PRO A 78 -18.68 8.54 -3.27
N LEU A 79 -17.87 7.67 -3.88
CA LEU A 79 -18.30 6.73 -4.91
C LEU A 79 -18.61 5.32 -4.37
N ALA A 80 -18.48 5.12 -3.05
CA ALA A 80 -18.66 3.81 -2.43
C ALA A 80 -20.06 3.24 -2.67
N THR A 81 -20.10 1.97 -3.04
CA THR A 81 -21.34 1.18 -3.10
C THR A 81 -21.52 0.54 -1.73
N LYS A 82 -22.55 0.97 -0.98
CA LYS A 82 -22.68 0.68 0.46
C LYS A 82 -23.39 -0.63 0.78
N ASP A 83 -24.21 -1.13 -0.15
CA ASP A 83 -24.91 -2.40 -0.02
C ASP A 83 -24.62 -3.27 -1.26
N PRO A 84 -24.42 -4.59 -1.12
CA PRO A 84 -24.25 -5.48 -2.26
C PRO A 84 -25.37 -5.35 -3.31
N LYS A 85 -26.60 -5.06 -2.88
CA LYS A 85 -27.75 -4.87 -3.79
C LYS A 85 -27.60 -3.69 -4.74
N ASP A 86 -26.73 -2.73 -4.42
CA ASP A 86 -26.47 -1.53 -5.23
C ASP A 86 -25.40 -1.75 -6.31
N CYS A 87 -24.86 -2.97 -6.43
CA CYS A 87 -24.00 -3.36 -7.55
C CYS A 87 -24.73 -3.16 -8.89
N ARG A 88 -24.10 -2.47 -9.83
CA ARG A 88 -24.75 -2.09 -11.10
C ARG A 88 -23.75 -1.72 -12.19
N LEU A 89 -24.24 -1.71 -13.42
CA LEU A 89 -23.54 -1.17 -14.58
C LEU A 89 -24.32 0.05 -15.08
N GLU A 90 -23.64 1.20 -15.15
CA GLU A 90 -24.15 2.43 -15.74
C GLU A 90 -23.49 2.65 -17.10
N ARG A 91 -24.29 2.99 -18.12
CA ARG A 91 -23.79 3.25 -19.49
C ARG A 91 -24.17 4.65 -19.95
N LYS A 92 -23.18 5.40 -20.42
CA LYS A 92 -23.33 6.72 -21.07
C LYS A 92 -22.57 6.71 -22.40
N GLY A 93 -23.25 6.28 -23.46
CA GLY A 93 -22.61 6.03 -24.75
C GLY A 93 -21.62 4.87 -24.68
N ASN A 94 -20.35 5.12 -25.02
CA ASN A 94 -19.25 4.16 -24.88
C ASN A 94 -18.60 4.16 -23.49
N LYS A 95 -18.96 5.10 -22.60
CA LYS A 95 -18.47 5.11 -21.20
C LYS A 95 -19.33 4.17 -20.36
N VAL A 96 -18.67 3.26 -19.67
CA VAL A 96 -19.30 2.26 -18.81
C VAL A 96 -18.69 2.35 -17.41
N THR A 97 -19.53 2.57 -16.40
CA THR A 97 -19.11 2.56 -14.99
C THR A 97 -19.74 1.37 -14.30
N VAL A 98 -18.90 0.48 -13.76
CA VAL A 98 -19.34 -0.71 -13.04
C VAL A 98 -19.08 -0.51 -11.56
N HIS A 99 -20.16 -0.52 -10.78
CA HIS A 99 -20.13 -0.44 -9.32
C HIS A 99 -20.23 -1.84 -8.74
N LEU A 100 -19.23 -2.22 -7.95
CA LEU A 100 -19.08 -3.53 -7.32
C LEU A 100 -18.86 -3.37 -5.82
N THR A 101 -19.32 -4.36 -5.07
CA THR A 101 -18.92 -4.59 -3.68
C THR A 101 -18.02 -5.82 -3.60
N SER A 102 -17.25 -5.94 -2.53
CA SER A 102 -16.62 -7.20 -2.14
C SER A 102 -16.86 -7.47 -0.66
N GLN A 103 -17.19 -8.70 -0.33
CA GLN A 103 -17.24 -9.22 1.02
C GLN A 103 -16.79 -10.68 0.96
N ALA A 104 -15.69 -11.02 1.64
CA ALA A 104 -15.00 -12.28 1.46
C ALA A 104 -15.97 -13.48 1.59
N PRO A 105 -15.95 -14.45 0.66
CA PRO A 105 -15.03 -14.62 -0.46
C PRO A 105 -15.54 -14.06 -1.81
N VAL A 106 -16.59 -13.23 -1.81
CA VAL A 106 -17.33 -12.84 -3.03
C VAL A 106 -16.99 -11.40 -3.47
N ILE A 107 -16.81 -11.23 -4.78
CA ILE A 107 -16.83 -9.92 -5.45
C ILE A 107 -18.10 -9.83 -6.28
N GLY A 108 -18.76 -8.67 -6.23
CA GLY A 108 -20.12 -8.45 -6.72
C GLY A 108 -21.14 -8.64 -5.61
N ASN A 109 -22.39 -8.88 -5.99
CA ASN A 109 -23.43 -9.34 -5.07
C ASN A 109 -23.54 -10.87 -5.15
N SER A 110 -24.03 -11.51 -4.08
CA SER A 110 -24.04 -12.98 -4.00
C SER A 110 -24.92 -13.65 -5.05
N ASP A 111 -25.90 -12.91 -5.61
CA ASP A 111 -27.05 -13.48 -6.31
C ASP A 111 -27.10 -13.16 -7.82
N THR A 112 -26.61 -12.02 -8.29
CA THR A 112 -26.90 -11.52 -9.66
C THR A 112 -25.80 -10.74 -10.39
N PHE A 113 -24.68 -10.38 -9.74
CA PHE A 113 -23.69 -9.44 -10.29
C PHE A 113 -22.24 -9.93 -10.14
N ARG A 114 -22.01 -11.22 -10.43
CA ARG A 114 -20.67 -11.81 -10.53
C ARG A 114 -20.02 -11.62 -11.90
N GLU A 115 -20.83 -11.32 -12.91
CA GLU A 115 -20.43 -11.10 -14.28
C GLU A 115 -21.18 -9.90 -14.84
N PHE A 116 -20.56 -9.17 -15.75
CA PHE A 116 -21.17 -8.04 -16.45
C PHE A 116 -20.65 -7.99 -17.90
N ASN A 117 -21.52 -7.56 -18.81
CA ASN A 117 -21.22 -7.54 -20.24
C ASN A 117 -20.89 -6.12 -20.70
N ILE A 118 -19.80 -5.98 -21.45
CA ILE A 118 -19.37 -4.73 -22.10
C ILE A 118 -19.24 -4.95 -23.61
N LYS A 119 -19.15 -3.87 -24.37
CA LYS A 119 -18.91 -3.90 -25.82
C LYS A 119 -17.43 -3.65 -26.10
N ARG A 120 -16.93 -4.25 -27.18
CA ARG A 120 -15.60 -3.92 -27.69
C ARG A 120 -15.53 -2.42 -27.97
N GLY A 121 -14.52 -1.75 -27.42
CA GLY A 121 -14.33 -0.29 -27.55
C GLY A 121 -15.01 0.55 -26.47
N ASP A 122 -15.66 -0.07 -25.47
CA ASP A 122 -16.11 0.66 -24.28
C ASP A 122 -14.92 1.18 -23.46
N ASP A 123 -15.09 2.39 -22.93
CA ASP A 123 -14.23 3.03 -21.93
C ASP A 123 -14.80 2.68 -20.55
N VAL A 124 -14.14 1.75 -19.85
CA VAL A 124 -14.68 1.09 -18.65
C VAL A 124 -13.99 1.60 -17.38
N THR A 125 -14.79 2.09 -16.45
CA THR A 125 -14.39 2.42 -15.07
C THR A 125 -14.97 1.38 -14.12
N ILE A 126 -14.13 0.74 -13.31
CA ILE A 126 -14.58 -0.15 -12.24
C ILE A 126 -14.45 0.57 -10.90
N ILE A 127 -15.51 0.59 -10.11
CA ILE A 127 -15.53 1.09 -8.73
C ILE A 127 -15.83 -0.11 -7.83
N LEU A 128 -14.82 -0.56 -7.09
CA LEU A 128 -14.94 -1.67 -6.15
C LEU A 128 -14.92 -1.14 -4.71
N THR A 129 -15.92 -1.51 -3.91
CA THR A 129 -16.01 -1.16 -2.49
C THR A 129 -15.86 -2.40 -1.62
N ASN A 130 -14.82 -2.45 -0.78
CA ASN A 130 -14.71 -3.51 0.23
C ASN A 130 -15.64 -3.22 1.42
N LEU A 131 -16.57 -4.13 1.69
CA LEU A 131 -17.55 -4.02 2.77
C LEU A 131 -17.14 -4.78 4.02
N ASP A 132 -16.04 -5.53 3.98
CA ASP A 132 -15.50 -6.15 5.19
C ASP A 132 -15.03 -5.11 6.20
N LYS A 133 -15.33 -5.38 7.46
CA LYS A 133 -14.99 -4.53 8.61
C LYS A 133 -13.87 -5.10 9.46
N VAL A 134 -13.27 -6.20 8.99
CA VAL A 134 -12.18 -6.90 9.66
C VAL A 134 -10.87 -6.24 9.23
N GLU A 135 -10.05 -5.86 10.20
CA GLU A 135 -8.69 -5.37 9.95
C GLU A 135 -7.90 -6.39 9.12
N ASP A 136 -7.06 -5.89 8.21
CA ASP A 136 -6.19 -6.69 7.35
C ASP A 136 -6.90 -7.63 6.35
N LEU A 137 -8.24 -7.57 6.25
CA LEU A 137 -9.00 -8.32 5.25
C LEU A 137 -9.06 -7.55 3.91
N THR A 138 -7.89 -7.40 3.28
CA THR A 138 -7.72 -6.67 2.03
C THR A 138 -8.11 -7.53 0.83
N HIS A 139 -8.86 -6.94 -0.11
CA HIS A 139 -9.18 -7.55 -1.39
C HIS A 139 -8.47 -6.85 -2.54
N GLY A 140 -8.32 -7.58 -3.65
CA GLY A 140 -7.81 -7.04 -4.91
C GLY A 140 -8.77 -7.31 -6.06
N PHE A 141 -8.58 -6.59 -7.16
CA PHE A 141 -9.31 -6.80 -8.41
C PHE A 141 -8.32 -6.72 -9.56
N ALA A 142 -8.39 -7.70 -10.47
CA ALA A 142 -7.54 -7.77 -11.65
C ALA A 142 -8.37 -8.24 -12.84
N ILE A 143 -8.04 -7.70 -14.02
CA ILE A 143 -8.63 -8.15 -15.28
C ILE A 143 -7.53 -8.89 -16.03
N PRO A 144 -7.67 -10.22 -16.26
CA PRO A 144 -6.66 -10.97 -16.99
C PRO A 144 -6.34 -10.34 -18.34
N LYS A 145 -5.04 -10.24 -18.65
CA LYS A 145 -4.52 -9.68 -19.92
C LYS A 145 -4.75 -8.17 -20.09
N TYR A 146 -5.21 -7.47 -19.06
CA TYR A 146 -5.31 -6.02 -19.01
C TYR A 146 -4.51 -5.54 -17.80
N ASN A 147 -3.30 -5.04 -18.08
CA ASN A 147 -2.33 -4.50 -17.14
C ASN A 147 -1.69 -3.25 -17.75
#